data_AF-A0A198YRR3-F1
#
_entry.id   AF-A0A198YRR3-F1
#
_cell.length_a   1.000
_cell.length_b   1.000
_cell.length_c   1.000
_cell.angle_alpha   90.00
_cell.angle_beta   90.00
_cell.angle_gamma   90.00
#
_symmetry.space_group_name_H-M   'P 1'
#
loop_
_entity.id
_entity.type
_entity.pdbx_description
1 polymer ?
#
loop_
_entity_poly.entity_id
_entity_poly.type
_entity_poly.pdbx_seq_one_letter_code
_entity_poly.pdbx_strand_id
1 'polypeptide(L)'
;MLLGKTWKNPKSADLTNLAFDNGSFIIKFLFTEAGTDQVPYLLGSPEWHANIYPSASDTSSRVTKTLRLIQIDFGVRDKNFDHATGWVYGTFLYYNGDTTVPSDWKSKLLPVGVMWGNDPGKTDPATFVQQYSNPKVIDLVKQGKIFDLSKRTVFGWHGRVNGVVDNPVSSCLSCHGTAQVHPQTNIKQFITPALVNGQASDENKMLWFRNIQAGETFTFTPEELEIVRQGDPGLLRATWTQDLMRDFVSTDYSLQLRMAIENERFYTGIEKAVVDLTNASAQGKEPIIDEATRGRLVDAFKAESKVIVRAGESEE
;
A
#
# COMPACT_ATOMS: atom_id res chain seq x y z
N MET A 1 -0.11 17.44 14.54
CA MET A 1 0.25 16.31 13.63
C MET A 1 -1.01 15.51 13.33
N LEU A 2 -1.25 15.12 12.06
CA LEU A 2 -2.48 14.47 11.61
C LEU A 2 -2.86 13.23 12.45
N LEU A 3 -1.91 12.33 12.71
CA LEU A 3 -2.17 11.10 13.49
C LEU A 3 -2.76 11.38 14.88
N GLY A 4 -2.29 12.44 15.56
CA GLY A 4 -2.84 12.82 16.87
C GLY A 4 -4.24 13.44 16.79
N LYS A 5 -4.65 13.94 15.62
CA LYS A 5 -6.04 14.38 15.38
C LYS A 5 -6.93 13.18 15.09
N THR A 6 -6.47 12.24 14.27
CA THR A 6 -7.20 11.01 13.91
C THR A 6 -7.44 10.13 15.13
N TRP A 7 -6.42 9.86 15.95
CA TRP A 7 -6.54 9.00 17.14
C TRP A 7 -6.56 9.78 18.45
N LYS A 8 -7.38 10.84 18.53
CA LYS A 8 -7.68 11.47 19.84
C LYS A 8 -8.29 10.46 20.81
N ASN A 9 -9.16 9.59 20.29
CA ASN A 9 -9.55 8.36 20.94
C ASN A 9 -8.70 7.22 20.36
N PRO A 10 -7.84 6.56 21.17
CA PRO A 10 -7.00 5.46 20.69
C PRO A 10 -7.79 4.25 20.15
N LYS A 11 -9.07 4.13 20.49
CA LYS A 11 -9.95 3.04 20.08
C LYS A 11 -10.90 3.40 18.93
N SER A 12 -10.85 4.64 18.45
CA SER A 12 -11.77 5.11 17.42
C SER A 12 -11.14 6.25 16.62
N ALA A 13 -10.79 5.96 15.37
CA ALA A 13 -10.32 6.96 14.44
C ALA A 13 -11.41 8.02 14.12
N ASP A 14 -11.07 9.29 14.30
CA ASP A 14 -11.84 10.44 13.83
C ASP A 14 -11.62 10.64 12.33
N LEU A 15 -12.68 10.40 11.55
CA LEU A 15 -12.66 10.46 10.09
C LEU A 15 -13.08 11.83 9.54
N THR A 16 -13.36 12.82 10.40
CA THR A 16 -13.90 14.11 9.96
C THR A 16 -12.91 14.94 9.14
N ASN A 17 -11.61 14.82 9.42
CA ASN A 17 -10.57 15.50 8.65
C ASN A 17 -9.29 14.67 8.62
N LEU A 18 -9.07 13.99 7.50
CA LEU A 18 -7.88 13.17 7.24
C LEU A 18 -6.92 13.82 6.23
N ALA A 19 -7.14 15.08 5.88
CA ALA A 19 -6.31 15.80 4.94
C ALA A 19 -4.95 16.18 5.56
N PHE A 20 -3.89 16.04 4.77
CA PHE A 20 -2.56 16.49 5.13
C PHE A 20 -2.39 17.98 4.84
N ASP A 21 -1.76 18.70 5.77
CA ASP A 21 -1.43 20.11 5.59
C ASP A 21 -0.36 20.27 4.49
N ASN A 22 -0.39 21.38 3.75
CA ASN A 22 0.67 21.71 2.78
C ASN A 22 2.07 21.67 3.43
N GLY A 23 3.04 21.05 2.75
CA GLY A 23 4.38 20.80 3.27
C GLY A 23 4.52 19.51 4.07
N SER A 24 3.44 18.74 4.25
CA SER A 24 3.51 17.41 4.84
C SER A 24 4.42 16.51 4.01
N PHE A 25 5.31 15.78 4.69
CA PHE A 25 6.25 14.85 4.09
C PHE A 25 6.04 13.46 4.68
N ILE A 26 5.91 12.47 3.80
CA ILE A 26 5.80 11.06 4.14
C ILE A 26 7.02 10.36 3.54
N ILE A 27 7.63 9.48 4.32
CA ILE A 27 8.71 8.60 3.88
C ILE A 27 8.40 7.18 4.28
N LYS A 28 8.63 6.23 3.37
CA LYS A 28 8.38 4.80 3.56
C LYS A 28 9.66 4.05 3.21
N PHE A 29 10.21 3.33 4.19
CA PHE A 29 11.34 2.43 3.97
C PHE A 29 10.80 1.03 3.70
N LEU A 30 11.22 0.41 2.60
CA LEU A 30 10.84 -0.95 2.26
C LEU A 30 12.05 -1.86 2.35
N PHE A 31 11.85 -2.97 3.05
CA PHE A 31 12.86 -3.99 3.24
C PHE A 31 12.40 -5.31 2.60
N THR A 32 13.36 -6.12 2.17
CA THR A 32 13.14 -7.45 1.57
C THR A 32 13.93 -8.51 2.33
N GLU A 33 13.42 -9.74 2.35
CA GLU A 33 14.17 -10.91 2.85
C GLU A 33 15.24 -11.37 1.85
N ALA A 34 15.15 -10.94 0.58
CA ALA A 34 16.06 -11.39 -0.47
C ALA A 34 17.53 -11.20 -0.08
N GLY A 35 18.30 -12.27 -0.23
CA GLY A 35 19.74 -12.26 0.02
C GLY A 35 20.50 -11.58 -1.10
N THR A 36 21.76 -11.22 -0.84
CA THR A 36 22.67 -10.63 -1.83
C THR A 36 23.16 -11.66 -2.86
N ASP A 37 22.97 -12.94 -2.60
CA ASP A 37 23.15 -14.02 -3.58
C ASP A 37 22.02 -14.01 -4.63
N GLN A 38 20.81 -13.65 -4.23
CA GLN A 38 19.63 -13.54 -5.10
C GLN A 38 19.55 -12.16 -5.78
N VAL A 39 19.88 -11.10 -5.05
CA VAL A 39 19.84 -9.72 -5.53
C VAL A 39 21.18 -9.03 -5.23
N PRO A 40 22.22 -9.23 -6.08
CA PRO A 40 23.59 -8.80 -5.79
C PRO A 40 23.77 -7.31 -5.51
N TYR A 41 22.96 -6.45 -6.14
CA TYR A 41 23.05 -5.01 -5.91
C TYR A 41 22.61 -4.59 -4.50
N LEU A 42 22.03 -5.48 -3.67
CA LEU A 42 21.71 -5.20 -2.27
C LEU A 42 22.92 -5.28 -1.33
N LEU A 43 24.09 -5.65 -1.84
CA LEU A 43 25.30 -5.72 -1.02
C LEU A 43 25.54 -4.38 -0.30
N GLY A 44 25.73 -4.44 1.02
CA GLY A 44 25.96 -3.24 1.86
C GLY A 44 24.70 -2.42 2.19
N SER A 45 23.50 -2.87 1.79
CA SER A 45 22.26 -2.19 2.17
C SER A 45 22.05 -2.21 3.69
N PRO A 46 21.43 -1.18 4.28
CA PRO A 46 21.00 -1.23 5.68
C PRO A 46 20.16 -2.48 5.97
N GLU A 47 20.45 -3.12 7.10
CA GLU A 47 19.76 -4.33 7.54
C GLU A 47 18.80 -4.02 8.70
N TRP A 48 17.69 -4.76 8.75
CA TRP A 48 16.68 -4.66 9.80
C TRP A 48 16.26 -6.06 10.26
N HIS A 49 16.23 -6.30 11.57
CA HIS A 49 15.74 -7.57 12.12
C HIS A 49 14.24 -7.48 12.37
N ALA A 50 13.44 -8.33 11.70
CA ALA A 50 11.99 -8.33 11.83
C ALA A 50 11.48 -9.69 12.29
N ASN A 51 10.54 -9.69 13.24
CA ASN A 51 9.82 -10.89 13.66
C ASN A 51 8.61 -11.13 12.72
N ILE A 52 8.80 -11.99 11.72
CA ILE A 52 7.86 -12.20 10.62
C ILE A 52 7.58 -13.68 10.38
N TYR A 53 6.56 -13.99 9.59
CA TYR A 53 6.27 -15.38 9.24
C TYR A 53 7.40 -16.02 8.42
N PRO A 54 7.67 -17.32 8.58
CA PRO A 54 8.71 -18.05 7.85
C PRO A 54 8.53 -17.97 6.33
N SER A 55 7.30 -17.88 5.83
CA SER A 55 7.02 -17.61 4.43
C SER A 55 5.60 -17.09 4.25
N ALA A 56 5.22 -16.75 3.01
CA ALA A 56 3.83 -16.42 2.69
C ALA A 56 2.86 -17.59 2.89
N SER A 57 3.33 -18.85 2.79
CA SER A 57 2.52 -20.06 2.94
C SER A 57 2.58 -20.68 4.34
N ASP A 58 3.58 -20.30 5.14
CA ASP A 58 3.74 -20.78 6.52
C ASP A 58 3.53 -19.62 7.48
N THR A 59 2.35 -19.58 8.09
CA THR A 59 1.97 -18.58 9.09
C THR A 59 1.88 -19.15 10.51
N SER A 60 2.58 -20.27 10.77
CA SER A 60 2.47 -21.01 12.04
C SER A 60 3.06 -20.26 13.24
N SER A 61 4.32 -19.82 13.13
CA SER A 61 5.02 -19.07 14.16
C SER A 61 6.02 -18.11 13.56
N ARG A 62 6.01 -16.85 14.02
CA ARG A 62 6.96 -15.85 13.55
C ARG A 62 8.37 -16.17 14.01
N VAL A 63 9.35 -15.81 13.18
CA VAL A 63 10.78 -15.96 13.43
C VAL A 63 11.49 -14.64 13.11
N THR A 64 12.59 -14.37 13.82
CA THR A 64 13.44 -13.22 13.51
C THR A 64 14.19 -13.47 12.21
N LYS A 65 13.99 -12.60 11.21
CA LYS A 65 14.72 -12.61 9.95
C LYS A 65 15.45 -11.29 9.72
N THR A 66 16.60 -11.38 9.06
CA THR A 66 17.34 -10.20 8.57
C THR A 66 16.74 -9.76 7.25
N LEU A 67 16.29 -8.51 7.20
CA LEU A 67 15.78 -7.85 6.01
C LEU A 67 16.77 -6.79 5.52
N ARG A 68 16.71 -6.46 4.23
CA ARG A 68 17.59 -5.50 3.55
C ARG A 68 16.81 -4.39 2.90
N LEU A 69 17.26 -3.14 3.07
CA LEU A 69 16.64 -1.99 2.44
C LEU A 69 16.75 -2.13 0.91
N ILE A 70 15.61 -2.15 0.22
CA ILE A 70 15.55 -2.22 -1.25
C ILE A 70 15.04 -0.92 -1.87
N GLN A 71 14.17 -0.21 -1.16
CA GLN A 71 13.46 0.95 -1.70
C GLN A 71 13.13 1.95 -0.59
N ILE A 72 13.12 3.24 -0.94
CA ILE A 72 12.56 4.31 -0.13
C ILE A 72 11.59 5.10 -0.98
N ASP A 73 10.32 5.11 -0.58
CA ASP A 73 9.33 5.99 -1.21
C ASP A 73 9.15 7.25 -0.39
N PHE A 74 8.74 8.32 -1.07
CA PHE A 74 8.33 9.54 -0.40
C PHE A 74 7.11 10.14 -1.07
N GLY A 75 6.39 10.94 -0.28
CA GLY A 75 5.27 11.77 -0.72
C GLY A 75 5.36 13.16 -0.09
N VAL A 76 5.12 14.20 -0.86
CA VAL A 76 5.04 15.59 -0.39
C VAL A 76 3.68 16.14 -0.76
N ARG A 77 2.92 16.64 0.22
CA ARG A 77 1.76 17.47 -0.03
C ARG A 77 2.24 18.86 -0.43
N ASP A 78 2.00 19.27 -1.67
CA ASP A 78 2.41 20.59 -2.17
C ASP A 78 1.29 21.21 -3.02
N LYS A 79 0.77 22.34 -2.52
CA LYS A 79 -0.33 23.09 -3.13
C LYS A 79 -0.02 23.63 -4.52
N ASN A 80 1.25 23.77 -4.89
CA ASN A 80 1.62 24.17 -6.26
C ASN A 80 1.16 23.13 -7.30
N PHE A 81 0.91 21.89 -6.86
CA PHE A 81 0.42 20.79 -7.70
C PHE A 81 -1.08 20.51 -7.53
N ASP A 82 -1.85 21.39 -6.88
CA ASP A 82 -3.32 21.25 -6.76
C ASP A 82 -4.05 21.36 -8.12
N HIS A 83 -3.38 21.82 -9.17
CA HIS A 83 -3.91 21.72 -10.54
C HIS A 83 -3.91 20.27 -11.08
N ALA A 84 -3.23 19.35 -10.39
CA ALA A 84 -3.20 17.92 -10.68
C ALA A 84 -3.73 17.13 -9.47
N THR A 85 -2.88 16.68 -8.56
CA THR A 85 -3.28 15.86 -7.39
C THR A 85 -3.05 16.55 -6.04
N GLY A 86 -2.25 17.62 -6.01
CA GLY A 86 -1.73 18.22 -4.78
C GLY A 86 -0.63 17.41 -4.10
N TRP A 87 -0.23 16.26 -4.68
CA TRP A 87 0.79 15.36 -4.12
C TRP A 87 1.90 15.08 -5.12
N VAL A 88 3.15 15.19 -4.65
CA VAL A 88 4.35 14.75 -5.37
C VAL A 88 4.85 13.46 -4.75
N TYR A 89 4.89 12.38 -5.51
CA TYR A 89 5.43 11.10 -5.07
C TYR A 89 6.72 10.78 -5.81
N GLY A 90 7.63 10.10 -5.13
CA GLY A 90 8.83 9.59 -5.76
C GLY A 90 9.40 8.40 -5.00
N THR A 91 10.42 7.80 -5.59
CA THR A 91 11.02 6.58 -5.05
C THR A 91 12.50 6.50 -5.36
N PHE A 92 13.23 5.94 -4.41
CA PHE A 92 14.63 5.58 -4.51
C PHE A 92 14.76 4.07 -4.49
N LEU A 93 15.63 3.54 -5.33
CA LEU A 93 16.10 2.16 -5.33
C LEU A 93 17.47 2.11 -4.64
N TYR A 94 17.69 1.17 -3.73
CA TYR A 94 19.04 0.85 -3.30
C TYR A 94 19.77 0.06 -4.40
N TYR A 95 20.93 0.55 -4.86
CA TYR A 95 21.69 -0.08 -5.92
C TYR A 95 23.21 0.03 -5.73
N ASN A 96 23.83 -1.06 -5.27
CA ASN A 96 25.28 -1.22 -5.19
C ASN A 96 25.85 -1.97 -6.40
N GLY A 97 25.49 -1.54 -7.61
CA GLY A 97 26.14 -1.98 -8.85
C GLY A 97 27.08 -0.95 -9.47
N ASP A 98 27.07 0.28 -8.96
CA ASP A 98 27.97 1.35 -9.39
C ASP A 98 29.15 1.46 -8.41
N THR A 99 30.34 1.08 -8.88
CA THR A 99 31.58 1.11 -8.08
C THR A 99 32.21 2.50 -8.01
N THR A 100 31.70 3.47 -8.78
CA THR A 100 32.22 4.85 -8.79
C THR A 100 31.63 5.72 -7.69
N VAL A 101 30.47 5.34 -7.14
CA VAL A 101 29.84 6.07 -6.05
C VAL A 101 30.37 5.61 -4.68
N PRO A 102 30.47 6.49 -3.68
CA PRO A 102 30.97 6.17 -2.34
C PRO A 102 30.34 4.91 -1.73
N SER A 103 31.06 4.26 -0.81
CA SER A 103 30.60 3.04 -0.13
C SER A 103 29.50 3.29 0.90
N ASP A 104 29.22 4.54 1.25
CA ASP A 104 28.11 4.86 2.13
C ASP A 104 26.77 4.49 1.48
N TRP A 105 25.86 3.92 2.27
CA TRP A 105 24.60 3.38 1.74
C TRP A 105 23.68 4.44 1.15
N LYS A 106 23.79 5.70 1.58
CA LYS A 106 22.95 6.81 1.10
C LYS A 106 23.32 7.17 -0.33
N SER A 107 24.62 7.15 -0.64
CA SER A 107 25.17 7.30 -1.99
C SER A 107 24.76 6.16 -2.93
N LYS A 108 24.28 5.03 -2.40
CA LYS A 108 23.71 3.91 -3.18
C LYS A 108 22.20 4.04 -3.42
N LEU A 109 21.53 5.08 -2.91
CA LEU A 109 20.13 5.36 -3.22
C LEU A 109 20.02 6.07 -4.57
N LEU A 110 19.64 5.33 -5.61
CA LEU A 110 19.38 5.89 -6.92
C LEU A 110 17.93 6.40 -7.00
N PRO A 111 17.68 7.68 -7.32
CA PRO A 111 16.33 8.16 -7.55
C PRO A 111 15.79 7.50 -8.82
N VAL A 112 14.69 6.76 -8.70
CA VAL A 112 14.00 6.16 -9.85
C VAL A 112 13.25 7.25 -10.62
N GLY A 113 12.57 8.13 -9.90
CA GLY A 113 11.83 9.25 -10.47
C GLY A 113 10.93 9.94 -9.46
N VAL A 114 10.26 10.98 -9.94
CA VAL A 114 9.24 11.76 -9.22
C VAL A 114 8.03 11.97 -10.14
N MET A 115 6.83 12.03 -9.58
CA MET A 115 5.60 12.30 -10.32
C MET A 115 4.67 13.19 -9.49
N TRP A 116 3.92 14.05 -10.18
CA TRP A 116 2.97 15.00 -9.60
C TRP A 116 1.59 14.93 -10.27
N GLY A 117 1.40 13.96 -11.16
CA GLY A 117 0.13 13.61 -11.77
C GLY A 117 0.24 12.29 -12.53
N ASN A 118 -0.90 11.82 -13.03
CA ASN A 118 -1.06 10.54 -13.69
C ASN A 118 -1.13 10.65 -15.23
N ASP A 119 -0.98 11.85 -15.81
CA ASP A 119 -1.22 12.15 -17.23
C ASP A 119 -2.51 11.49 -17.78
N PRO A 120 -3.71 11.93 -17.33
CA PRO A 120 -4.97 11.33 -17.72
C PRO A 120 -5.16 11.28 -19.25
N GLY A 121 -5.72 10.17 -19.73
CA GLY A 121 -5.92 9.89 -21.17
C GLY A 121 -4.65 9.55 -21.98
N LYS A 122 -3.45 9.59 -21.40
CA LYS A 122 -2.20 9.27 -22.12
C LYS A 122 -1.66 7.88 -21.79
N THR A 123 -1.32 7.14 -22.83
CA THR A 123 -0.68 5.82 -22.74
C THR A 123 0.70 5.78 -23.38
N ASP A 124 1.04 6.71 -24.26
CA ASP A 124 2.38 6.80 -24.83
C ASP A 124 3.36 7.47 -23.83
N PRO A 125 4.41 6.77 -23.36
CA PRO A 125 5.39 7.33 -22.42
C PRO A 125 6.06 8.60 -22.92
N ALA A 126 6.21 8.78 -24.25
CA ALA A 126 6.81 9.97 -24.84
C ALA A 126 5.96 11.24 -24.63
N THR A 127 4.68 11.08 -24.29
CA THR A 127 3.73 12.18 -24.10
C THR A 127 3.52 12.54 -22.63
N PHE A 128 4.12 11.80 -21.69
CA PHE A 128 3.98 12.04 -20.26
C PHE A 128 4.73 13.32 -19.86
N VAL A 129 4.03 14.21 -19.16
CA VAL A 129 4.55 15.50 -18.71
C VAL A 129 4.38 15.71 -17.21
N GLN A 130 3.72 14.79 -16.50
CA GLN A 130 3.47 14.89 -15.06
C GLN A 130 4.43 14.03 -14.21
N GLN A 131 5.57 13.68 -14.78
CA GLN A 131 6.61 12.91 -14.12
C GLN A 131 8.00 13.19 -14.70
N TYR A 132 9.01 12.82 -13.92
CA TYR A 132 10.39 12.69 -14.36
C TYR A 132 10.92 11.32 -13.93
N SER A 133 11.41 10.54 -14.88
CA SER A 133 12.07 9.26 -14.63
C SER A 133 13.56 9.39 -14.90
N ASN A 134 14.39 8.82 -14.02
CA ASN A 134 15.84 8.90 -14.15
C ASN A 134 16.35 8.04 -15.32
N PRO A 135 16.94 8.62 -16.38
CA PRO A 135 17.40 7.86 -17.55
C PRO A 135 18.42 6.78 -17.19
N LYS A 136 19.32 7.06 -16.23
CA LYS A 136 20.32 6.07 -15.77
C LYS A 136 19.65 4.81 -15.22
N VAL A 137 18.58 4.98 -14.43
CA VAL A 137 17.84 3.86 -13.83
C VAL A 137 17.05 3.10 -14.90
N ILE A 138 16.49 3.79 -15.90
CA ILE A 138 15.84 3.16 -17.05
C ILE A 138 16.83 2.30 -17.84
N ASP A 139 18.04 2.79 -18.06
CA ASP A 139 19.07 2.04 -18.79
C ASP A 139 19.55 0.81 -18.00
N LEU A 140 19.68 0.92 -16.68
CA LEU A 140 19.97 -0.23 -15.81
C LEU A 140 18.86 -1.30 -15.90
N VAL A 141 17.59 -0.89 -15.97
CA VAL A 141 16.49 -1.83 -16.21
C VAL A 141 16.67 -2.52 -17.56
N LYS A 142 16.84 -1.78 -18.66
CA LYS A 142 17.02 -2.37 -20.01
C LYS A 142 18.18 -3.36 -20.10
N GLN A 143 19.22 -3.16 -19.30
CA GLN A 143 20.39 -4.04 -19.21
C GLN A 143 20.17 -5.28 -18.31
N GLY A 144 18.97 -5.45 -17.73
CA GLY A 144 18.67 -6.54 -16.80
C GLY A 144 19.42 -6.43 -15.47
N LYS A 145 19.84 -5.22 -15.07
CA LYS A 145 20.60 -5.01 -13.83
C LYS A 145 19.73 -4.82 -12.60
N ILE A 146 18.46 -4.45 -12.79
CA ILE A 146 17.49 -4.24 -11.70
C ILE A 146 16.48 -5.39 -11.63
N PHE A 147 15.97 -5.81 -12.79
CA PHE A 147 14.95 -6.84 -12.91
C PHE A 147 15.43 -8.00 -13.78
N ASP A 148 14.94 -9.20 -13.47
CA ASP A 148 14.87 -10.29 -14.42
C ASP A 148 13.89 -9.91 -15.54
N LEU A 149 14.45 -9.67 -16.73
CA LEU A 149 13.69 -9.17 -17.89
C LEU A 149 12.65 -10.17 -18.39
N SER A 150 12.75 -11.45 -18.04
CA SER A 150 11.71 -12.44 -18.34
C SER A 150 10.45 -12.26 -17.48
N LYS A 151 10.56 -11.53 -16.36
CA LYS A 151 9.49 -11.32 -15.39
C LYS A 151 9.00 -9.88 -15.36
N ARG A 152 9.91 -8.91 -15.47
CA ARG A 152 9.59 -7.49 -15.33
C ARG A 152 10.57 -6.62 -16.12
N THR A 153 10.02 -5.67 -16.87
CA THR A 153 10.79 -4.76 -17.73
C THR A 153 10.56 -3.28 -17.41
N VAL A 154 9.67 -2.97 -16.47
CA VAL A 154 9.27 -1.59 -16.12
C VAL A 154 9.04 -1.45 -14.62
N PHE A 155 9.16 -0.22 -14.11
CA PHE A 155 8.75 0.11 -12.74
C PHE A 155 7.24 0.23 -12.64
N GLY A 156 6.64 1.16 -13.37
CA GLY A 156 5.19 1.34 -13.45
C GLY A 156 4.65 1.11 -14.86
N TRP A 157 3.33 1.12 -14.95
CA TRP A 157 2.62 0.91 -16.21
C TRP A 157 3.06 1.94 -17.25
N HIS A 158 3.41 1.49 -18.46
CA HIS A 158 3.97 2.32 -19.53
C HIS A 158 5.19 3.18 -19.07
N GLY A 159 6.00 2.67 -18.14
CA GLY A 159 7.20 3.40 -17.68
C GLY A 159 6.90 4.55 -16.73
N ARG A 160 5.71 4.59 -16.13
CA ARG A 160 5.41 5.53 -15.04
C ARG A 160 6.29 5.30 -13.81
N VAL A 161 6.50 6.37 -13.04
CA VAL A 161 7.25 6.29 -11.79
C VAL A 161 6.52 5.37 -10.80
N ASN A 162 7.25 4.39 -10.29
CA ASN A 162 6.76 3.41 -9.34
C ASN A 162 7.93 2.72 -8.62
N GLY A 163 7.68 2.08 -7.49
CA GLY A 163 8.70 1.34 -6.78
C GLY A 163 9.15 0.05 -7.46
N VAL A 164 10.34 -0.39 -7.08
CA VAL A 164 11.01 -1.62 -7.49
C VAL A 164 10.18 -2.86 -7.15
N VAL A 165 9.51 -2.85 -6.00
CA VAL A 165 8.69 -3.97 -5.52
C VAL A 165 7.18 -3.70 -5.62
N ASP A 166 6.81 -2.51 -6.13
CA ASP A 166 5.41 -2.13 -6.31
C ASP A 166 4.78 -2.85 -7.51
N ASN A 167 3.45 -2.83 -7.56
CA ASN A 167 2.67 -3.46 -8.64
C ASN A 167 2.97 -2.78 -9.99
N PRO A 168 3.58 -3.47 -10.98
CA PRO A 168 4.03 -2.87 -12.23
C PRO A 168 2.89 -2.43 -13.17
N VAL A 169 1.65 -2.83 -12.91
CA VAL A 169 0.49 -2.31 -13.67
C VAL A 169 -0.04 -0.98 -13.12
N SER A 170 0.60 -0.42 -12.09
CA SER A 170 0.23 0.84 -11.44
C SER A 170 1.36 1.88 -11.58
N SER A 171 1.16 3.03 -10.96
CA SER A 171 2.18 4.02 -10.59
C SER A 171 2.04 4.37 -9.11
N CYS A 172 2.98 5.16 -8.55
CA CYS A 172 2.85 5.65 -7.18
C CYS A 172 1.53 6.39 -6.98
N LEU A 173 1.20 7.37 -7.84
CA LEU A 173 -0.01 8.17 -7.69
C LEU A 173 -1.30 7.41 -8.03
N SER A 174 -1.32 6.52 -9.03
CA SER A 174 -2.52 5.73 -9.32
C SER A 174 -2.81 4.69 -8.23
N CYS A 175 -1.78 4.22 -7.52
CA CYS A 175 -1.95 3.35 -6.36
C CYS A 175 -2.44 4.16 -5.15
N HIS A 176 -1.72 5.20 -4.78
CA HIS A 176 -2.01 6.01 -3.59
C HIS A 176 -3.28 6.85 -3.72
N GLY A 177 -3.68 7.26 -4.92
CA GLY A 177 -4.92 7.98 -5.15
C GLY A 177 -6.18 7.18 -4.78
N THR A 178 -6.07 5.86 -4.61
CA THR A 178 -7.17 4.99 -4.13
C THR A 178 -7.32 4.97 -2.59
N ALA A 179 -6.50 5.73 -1.86
CA ALA A 179 -6.46 5.68 -0.41
C ALA A 179 -7.71 6.31 0.21
N GLN A 180 -8.63 5.46 0.67
CA GLN A 180 -9.88 5.83 1.31
C GLN A 180 -10.42 4.73 2.23
N VAL A 181 -11.28 5.10 3.17
CA VAL A 181 -11.96 4.19 4.11
C VAL A 181 -13.47 4.44 4.10
N HIS A 182 -14.27 3.38 4.25
CA HIS A 182 -15.71 3.53 4.47
C HIS A 182 -15.98 3.65 5.97
N PRO A 183 -16.85 4.52 6.50
CA PRO A 183 -16.95 4.78 7.93
C PRO A 183 -17.38 3.55 8.77
N GLN A 184 -18.20 2.66 8.21
CA GLN A 184 -18.82 1.56 8.95
C GLN A 184 -18.25 0.17 8.63
N THR A 185 -17.50 0.00 7.54
CA THR A 185 -17.07 -1.34 7.11
C THR A 185 -15.69 -1.30 6.46
N ASN A 186 -14.95 -2.40 6.59
CA ASN A 186 -13.67 -2.55 5.90
C ASN A 186 -13.93 -3.06 4.49
N ILE A 187 -13.59 -2.22 3.52
CA ILE A 187 -13.81 -2.50 2.11
C ILE A 187 -12.45 -2.65 1.46
N LYS A 188 -12.20 -3.83 0.91
CA LYS A 188 -11.01 -4.06 0.10
C LYS A 188 -11.03 -3.08 -1.08
N GLN A 189 -10.12 -2.10 -1.07
CA GLN A 189 -9.93 -1.21 -2.21
C GLN A 189 -9.14 -1.91 -3.30
N PHE A 190 -9.51 -1.67 -4.55
CA PHE A 190 -8.74 -2.10 -5.71
C PHE A 190 -7.73 -1.02 -6.05
N ILE A 191 -6.45 -1.35 -5.91
CA ILE A 191 -5.39 -0.67 -6.66
C ILE A 191 -5.50 -1.08 -8.14
N THR A 192 -4.81 -0.35 -9.03
CA THR A 192 -4.84 -0.60 -10.48
C THR A 192 -4.81 -2.11 -10.78
N PRO A 193 -5.84 -2.67 -11.44
CA PRO A 193 -6.04 -4.11 -11.52
C PRO A 193 -4.88 -4.82 -12.22
N ALA A 194 -4.24 -5.77 -11.51
CA ALA A 194 -3.32 -6.71 -12.13
C ALA A 194 -4.15 -7.75 -12.89
N LEU A 195 -3.86 -7.91 -14.18
CA LEU A 195 -4.58 -8.81 -15.08
C LEU A 195 -4.66 -10.22 -14.50
N VAL A 196 -5.87 -10.75 -14.30
CA VAL A 196 -6.08 -12.19 -14.38
C VAL A 196 -6.59 -12.46 -15.81
N ASN A 197 -5.88 -13.31 -16.56
CA ASN A 197 -6.24 -13.74 -17.92
C ASN A 197 -6.23 -12.67 -19.05
N GLY A 198 -5.65 -11.48 -18.83
CA GLY A 198 -5.16 -10.63 -19.93
C GLY A 198 -6.16 -9.66 -20.61
N GLN A 199 -7.25 -9.23 -19.96
CA GLN A 199 -8.36 -8.53 -20.65
C GLN A 199 -8.66 -7.06 -20.25
N ALA A 200 -7.98 -6.42 -19.30
CA ALA A 200 -8.24 -5.00 -19.02
C ALA A 200 -7.64 -4.11 -20.12
N SER A 201 -8.51 -3.46 -20.91
CA SER A 201 -8.15 -2.47 -21.91
C SER A 201 -7.41 -1.29 -21.29
N ASP A 202 -6.67 -0.54 -22.11
CA ASP A 202 -6.05 0.71 -21.65
C ASP A 202 -7.11 1.67 -21.11
N GLU A 203 -8.27 1.76 -21.75
CA GLU A 203 -9.42 2.54 -21.27
C GLU A 203 -9.81 2.16 -19.83
N ASN A 204 -9.92 0.87 -19.53
CA ASN A 204 -10.23 0.38 -18.19
C ASN A 204 -9.14 0.77 -17.18
N LYS A 205 -7.86 0.55 -17.50
CA LYS A 205 -6.74 0.90 -16.61
C LYS A 205 -6.66 2.40 -16.37
N MET A 206 -6.94 3.21 -17.38
CA MET A 206 -6.87 4.67 -17.30
C MET A 206 -7.82 5.27 -16.27
N LEU A 207 -8.83 4.53 -15.82
CA LEU A 207 -9.68 4.93 -14.69
C LEU A 207 -8.91 5.06 -13.37
N TRP A 208 -7.77 4.38 -13.21
CA TRP A 208 -6.89 4.57 -12.04
C TRP A 208 -5.84 5.65 -12.26
N PHE A 209 -5.57 6.04 -13.51
CA PHE A 209 -4.61 7.10 -13.87
C PHE A 209 -5.31 8.47 -14.03
N ARG A 210 -6.23 8.77 -13.10
CA ARG A 210 -6.88 10.08 -12.95
C ARG A 210 -6.10 10.95 -11.99
N ASN A 211 -6.19 12.27 -12.14
CA ASN A 211 -5.69 13.22 -11.16
C ASN A 211 -6.80 13.51 -10.15
N ILE A 212 -6.74 12.83 -9.00
CA ILE A 212 -7.68 13.00 -7.90
C ILE A 212 -7.07 14.02 -6.95
N GLN A 213 -7.85 15.03 -6.56
CA GLN A 213 -7.32 16.09 -5.72
C GLN A 213 -7.04 15.59 -4.31
N ALA A 214 -6.11 16.25 -3.62
CA ALA A 214 -5.85 16.00 -2.22
C ALA A 214 -7.14 16.11 -1.39
N GLY A 215 -7.42 15.09 -0.58
CA GLY A 215 -8.66 14.97 0.20
C GLY A 215 -9.91 14.51 -0.57
N GLU A 216 -9.86 14.36 -1.90
CA GLU A 216 -10.97 13.78 -2.65
C GLU A 216 -10.96 12.25 -2.60
N THR A 217 -12.14 11.65 -2.75
CA THR A 217 -12.32 10.20 -2.77
C THR A 217 -12.15 9.64 -4.17
N PHE A 218 -11.61 8.42 -4.24
CA PHE A 218 -11.55 7.62 -5.45
C PHE A 218 -12.92 6.97 -5.69
N THR A 219 -13.73 7.58 -6.53
CA THR A 219 -15.04 7.04 -6.92
C THR A 219 -15.14 6.85 -8.42
N PHE A 220 -16.06 5.99 -8.84
CA PHE A 220 -16.42 5.82 -10.25
C PHE A 220 -17.78 6.44 -10.50
N THR A 221 -18.02 6.93 -11.71
CA THR A 221 -19.35 7.22 -12.25
C THR A 221 -20.09 5.91 -12.61
N PRO A 222 -21.41 5.95 -12.86
CA PRO A 222 -22.15 4.79 -13.36
C PRO A 222 -21.56 4.20 -14.66
N GLU A 223 -21.11 5.06 -15.57
CA GLU A 223 -20.51 4.68 -16.85
C GLU A 223 -19.12 4.05 -16.66
N GLU A 224 -18.29 4.65 -15.81
CA GLU A 224 -16.98 4.08 -15.47
C GLU A 224 -17.12 2.72 -14.78
N LEU A 225 -18.12 2.54 -13.90
CA LEU A 225 -18.38 1.23 -13.30
C LEU A 225 -18.70 0.17 -14.35
N GLU A 226 -19.38 0.53 -15.44
CA GLU A 226 -19.67 -0.40 -16.53
C GLU A 226 -18.40 -0.80 -17.28
N ILE A 227 -17.51 0.15 -17.55
CA ILE A 227 -16.17 -0.13 -18.10
C ILE A 227 -15.38 -1.06 -17.18
N VAL A 228 -15.44 -0.84 -15.86
CA VAL A 228 -14.80 -1.72 -14.87
C VAL A 228 -15.37 -3.14 -14.94
N ARG A 229 -16.70 -3.30 -15.01
CA ARG A 229 -17.38 -4.62 -15.08
C ARG A 229 -16.98 -5.42 -16.32
N GLN A 230 -16.80 -4.75 -17.45
CA GLN A 230 -16.44 -5.40 -18.70
C GLN A 230 -15.00 -5.93 -18.71
N GLY A 231 -14.09 -5.27 -17.98
CA GLY A 231 -12.67 -5.64 -17.95
C GLY A 231 -12.33 -6.86 -17.09
N ASP A 232 -13.01 -7.03 -15.94
CA ASP A 232 -12.91 -8.22 -15.08
C ASP A 232 -14.07 -8.26 -14.05
N PRO A 233 -15.10 -9.11 -14.27
CA PRO A 233 -16.22 -9.27 -13.35
C PRO A 233 -15.84 -9.76 -11.94
N GLY A 234 -14.68 -10.41 -11.78
CA GLY A 234 -14.15 -10.89 -10.49
C GLY A 234 -13.39 -9.83 -9.71
N LEU A 235 -12.93 -8.76 -10.37
CA LEU A 235 -12.31 -7.58 -9.74
C LEU A 235 -13.34 -6.56 -9.26
N LEU A 236 -14.58 -6.62 -9.71
CA LEU A 236 -15.68 -6.04 -8.95
C LEU A 236 -16.28 -7.12 -8.08
N ARG A 237 -15.80 -7.22 -6.83
CA ARG A 237 -16.71 -7.76 -5.81
C ARG A 237 -17.98 -6.92 -5.89
N ALA A 238 -19.14 -7.58 -5.89
CA ALA A 238 -20.49 -7.02 -6.09
C ALA A 238 -20.88 -5.83 -5.18
N THR A 239 -19.96 -5.32 -4.37
CA THR A 239 -20.13 -4.30 -3.34
C THR A 239 -19.86 -2.88 -3.83
N TRP A 240 -19.08 -2.64 -4.89
CA TRP A 240 -18.78 -1.28 -5.39
C TRP A 240 -19.97 -0.68 -6.15
N THR A 241 -20.96 -0.20 -5.40
CA THR A 241 -22.09 0.58 -5.90
C THR A 241 -21.84 2.07 -5.71
N GLN A 242 -22.59 2.91 -6.42
CA GLN A 242 -22.60 4.36 -6.18
C GLN A 242 -22.91 4.69 -4.71
N ASP A 243 -23.88 3.99 -4.11
CA ASP A 243 -24.26 4.20 -2.72
C ASP A 243 -23.13 3.89 -1.75
N LEU A 244 -22.38 2.79 -1.99
CA LEU A 244 -21.23 2.46 -1.15
C LEU A 244 -20.12 3.51 -1.29
N MET A 245 -19.85 3.94 -2.52
CA MET A 245 -18.77 4.89 -2.78
C MET A 245 -19.04 6.30 -2.24
N ARG A 246 -20.32 6.69 -2.14
CA ARG A 246 -20.73 7.99 -1.58
C ARG A 246 -20.24 8.20 -0.16
N ASP A 247 -20.15 7.13 0.62
CA ASP A 247 -19.81 7.21 2.03
C ASP A 247 -18.30 7.09 2.28
N PHE A 248 -17.48 6.88 1.25
CA PHE A 248 -16.03 6.84 1.43
C PHE A 248 -15.49 8.17 1.98
N VAL A 249 -14.45 8.05 2.80
CA VAL A 249 -13.65 9.16 3.30
C VAL A 249 -12.24 8.99 2.77
N SER A 250 -11.73 10.00 2.08
CA SER A 250 -10.35 10.00 1.60
C SER A 250 -9.39 9.95 2.77
N THR A 251 -8.34 9.13 2.68
CA THR A 251 -7.19 9.20 3.59
C THR A 251 -6.04 9.98 2.97
N ASP A 252 -6.37 10.83 1.99
CA ASP A 252 -5.51 11.82 1.33
C ASP A 252 -4.17 11.22 0.91
N TYR A 253 -4.25 10.29 -0.04
CA TYR A 253 -3.12 9.53 -0.59
C TYR A 253 -2.35 8.62 0.41
N SER A 254 -2.73 8.58 1.69
CA SER A 254 -2.07 7.71 2.67
C SER A 254 -2.72 6.32 2.77
N LEU A 255 -2.17 5.34 2.05
CA LEU A 255 -2.56 3.93 2.18
C LEU A 255 -2.27 3.38 3.57
N GLN A 256 -1.24 3.91 4.26
CA GLN A 256 -0.85 3.50 5.60
C GLN A 256 -1.87 3.98 6.64
N LEU A 257 -2.36 5.21 6.52
CA LEU A 257 -3.43 5.74 7.35
C LEU A 257 -4.71 4.91 7.17
N ARG A 258 -5.06 4.60 5.92
CA ARG A 258 -6.16 3.67 5.60
C ARG A 258 -5.99 2.33 6.30
N MET A 259 -4.85 1.65 6.13
CA MET A 259 -4.60 0.33 6.73
C MET A 259 -4.66 0.39 8.26
N ALA A 260 -4.16 1.44 8.89
CA ALA A 260 -4.24 1.62 10.33
C ALA A 260 -5.68 1.71 10.83
N ILE A 261 -6.54 2.48 10.14
CA ILE A 261 -7.97 2.61 10.45
C ILE A 261 -8.71 1.26 10.22
N GLU A 262 -8.42 0.57 9.13
CA GLU A 262 -9.01 -0.74 8.85
C GLU A 262 -8.60 -1.78 9.91
N ASN A 263 -7.33 -1.79 10.33
CA ASN A 263 -6.83 -2.69 11.36
C ASN A 263 -7.48 -2.42 12.73
N GLU A 264 -7.58 -1.15 13.14
CA GLU A 264 -8.27 -0.77 14.39
C GLU A 264 -9.67 -1.40 14.46
N ARG A 265 -10.46 -1.25 13.38
CA ARG A 265 -11.83 -1.76 13.33
C ARG A 265 -11.90 -3.27 13.37
N PHE A 266 -10.95 -3.94 12.70
CA PHE A 266 -10.85 -5.39 12.76
C PHE A 266 -10.66 -5.85 14.20
N TYR A 267 -9.74 -5.24 14.95
CA TYR A 267 -9.52 -5.55 16.36
C TYR A 267 -10.73 -5.23 17.24
N THR A 268 -11.32 -4.04 17.10
CA THR A 268 -12.54 -3.68 17.86
C THR A 268 -13.70 -4.63 17.57
N GLY A 269 -13.83 -5.10 16.33
CA GLY A 269 -14.83 -6.10 15.94
C GLY A 269 -14.62 -7.44 16.64
N ILE A 270 -13.37 -7.91 16.73
CA ILE A 270 -13.02 -9.13 17.46
C ILE A 270 -13.29 -8.97 18.96
N GLU A 271 -12.85 -7.86 19.57
CA GLU A 271 -13.09 -7.59 21.00
C GLU A 271 -14.59 -7.63 21.33
N LYS A 272 -15.42 -6.97 20.50
CA LYS A 272 -16.86 -6.99 20.66
C LYS A 272 -17.43 -8.40 20.53
N ALA A 273 -17.01 -9.15 19.51
CA ALA A 273 -17.47 -10.53 19.32
C ALA A 273 -17.14 -11.42 20.53
N VAL A 274 -15.94 -11.28 21.10
CA VAL A 274 -15.53 -12.02 22.31
C VAL A 274 -16.41 -11.65 23.52
N VAL A 275 -16.71 -10.36 23.72
CA VAL A 275 -17.60 -9.89 24.80
C VAL A 275 -19.03 -10.42 24.61
N ASP A 276 -19.58 -10.30 23.40
CA ASP A 276 -20.93 -10.76 23.09
C ASP A 276 -21.07 -12.27 23.31
N LEU A 277 -20.08 -13.05 22.89
CA LEU A 277 -20.03 -14.51 23.13
C LEU A 277 -19.93 -14.86 24.62
N THR A 278 -19.13 -14.09 25.38
CA THR A 278 -18.98 -14.29 26.82
C THR A 278 -20.27 -13.98 27.56
N ASN A 279 -20.96 -12.90 27.18
CA ASN A 279 -22.25 -12.51 27.75
C ASN A 279 -23.37 -13.50 27.40
N ALA A 280 -23.41 -14.00 26.16
CA ALA A 280 -24.38 -15.02 25.74
C ALA A 280 -24.20 -16.32 26.55
N SER A 281 -22.94 -16.75 26.74
CA SER A 281 -22.58 -17.90 27.57
C SER A 281 -22.99 -17.71 29.04
N ALA A 282 -22.80 -16.51 29.59
CA ALA A 282 -23.20 -16.19 30.97
C ALA A 282 -24.72 -16.16 31.18
N GLN A 283 -25.51 -15.93 30.12
CA GLN A 283 -26.97 -15.89 30.16
C GLN A 283 -27.65 -17.24 29.92
N GLY A 284 -26.88 -18.34 29.83
CA GLY A 284 -27.43 -19.68 29.61
C GLY A 284 -28.10 -19.88 28.25
N LYS A 285 -27.85 -18.98 27.29
CA LYS A 285 -28.25 -19.17 25.89
C LYS A 285 -27.17 -20.02 25.23
N GLU A 286 -27.55 -21.06 24.50
CA GLU A 286 -26.56 -21.81 23.72
C GLU A 286 -25.81 -20.83 22.80
N PRO A 287 -24.47 -20.91 22.74
CA PRO A 287 -23.72 -20.04 21.88
C PRO A 287 -24.14 -20.31 20.42
N ILE A 288 -24.39 -19.24 19.67
CA ILE A 288 -24.76 -19.30 18.23
C ILE A 288 -23.64 -19.95 17.39
N ILE A 289 -22.44 -20.07 17.96
CA ILE A 289 -21.28 -20.73 17.38
C ILE A 289 -20.79 -21.85 18.30
N ASP A 290 -20.31 -22.94 17.73
CA ASP A 290 -19.76 -24.06 18.49
C ASP A 290 -18.47 -23.67 19.26
N GLU A 291 -18.15 -24.45 20.30
CA GLU A 291 -17.00 -24.24 21.19
C GLU A 291 -15.65 -24.21 20.45
N ALA A 292 -15.51 -24.98 19.37
CA ALA A 292 -14.30 -25.00 18.56
C ALA A 292 -14.14 -23.70 17.74
N THR A 293 -15.24 -23.14 17.24
CA THR A 293 -15.26 -21.85 16.56
C THR A 293 -14.96 -20.71 17.53
N ARG A 294 -15.51 -20.76 18.77
CA ARG A 294 -15.13 -19.82 19.85
C ARG A 294 -13.64 -19.90 20.18
N GLY A 295 -13.10 -21.11 20.35
CA GLY A 295 -11.68 -21.33 20.62
C GLY A 295 -10.79 -20.73 19.53
N ARG A 296 -11.11 -20.98 18.25
CA ARG A 296 -10.38 -20.42 17.11
C ARG A 296 -10.38 -18.88 17.09
N LEU A 297 -11.49 -18.23 17.43
CA LEU A 297 -11.56 -16.76 17.47
C LEU A 297 -10.72 -16.18 18.62
N VAL A 298 -10.77 -16.82 19.79
CA VAL A 298 -9.96 -16.41 20.96
C VAL A 298 -8.47 -16.64 20.70
N ASP A 299 -8.11 -17.75 20.08
CA ASP A 299 -6.72 -18.06 19.74
C ASP A 299 -6.19 -17.12 18.65
N ALA A 300 -7.00 -16.79 17.64
CA ALA A 300 -6.66 -15.77 16.64
C ALA A 300 -6.45 -14.39 17.29
N PHE A 301 -7.34 -13.99 18.21
CA PHE A 301 -7.16 -12.76 18.97
C PHE A 301 -5.86 -12.77 19.77
N LYS A 302 -5.60 -13.83 20.55
CA LYS A 302 -4.37 -13.96 21.36
C LYS A 302 -3.10 -13.99 20.50
N ALA A 303 -3.14 -14.63 19.34
CA ALA A 303 -2.01 -14.72 18.42
C ALA A 303 -1.65 -13.36 17.82
N GLU A 304 -2.66 -12.53 17.52
CA GLU A 304 -2.45 -11.18 16.99
C GLU A 304 -2.23 -10.11 18.07
N SER A 305 -2.77 -10.31 19.27
CA SER A 305 -2.63 -9.40 20.41
C SER A 305 -1.34 -9.63 21.22
N LYS A 306 -0.45 -10.53 20.79
CA LYS A 306 0.85 -10.69 21.44
C LYS A 306 1.58 -9.35 21.40
N VAL A 307 1.82 -8.82 22.59
CA VAL A 307 2.55 -7.57 22.83
C VAL A 307 3.83 -7.58 21.99
N ILE A 308 4.06 -6.49 21.25
CA ILE A 308 5.38 -6.23 20.67
C ILE A 308 6.32 -6.00 21.85
N VAL A 309 6.93 -7.07 22.35
CA VAL A 309 8.03 -6.97 23.30
C VAL A 309 9.16 -6.30 22.53
N ARG A 310 9.55 -5.10 22.95
CA ARG A 310 10.75 -4.45 22.40
C ARG A 310 11.92 -5.40 22.63
N ALA A 311 12.79 -5.56 21.64
CA ALA A 311 14.00 -6.36 21.81
C ALA A 311 14.76 -5.87 23.05
N GLY A 312 14.81 -6.69 24.10
CA GLY A 312 15.54 -6.40 25.34
C GLY A 312 14.70 -6.32 26.63
N GLU A 313 13.38 -6.42 26.58
CA GLU A 313 12.54 -6.47 27.80
C GLU A 313 11.92 -7.87 27.98
N SER A 314 11.81 -8.34 29.22
CA SER A 314 11.17 -9.63 29.55
C SER A 314 9.65 -9.50 29.51
N GLU A 315 8.97 -10.56 29.09
CA GLU A 315 7.51 -10.69 29.17
C GLU A 315 7.06 -10.57 30.65
N GLU A 316 6.24 -9.55 30.97
CA GLU A 316 5.36 -9.53 32.15
C GLU A 316 3.93 -9.85 31.74
#